data_AF-A0A973IB32-F1
#
_entry.id   AF-A0A973IB32-F1
#
_cell.length_a   1.000
_cell.length_b   1.000
_cell.length_c   1.000
_cell.angle_alpha   90.00
_cell.angle_beta   90.00
_cell.angle_gamma   90.00
#
_symmetry.space_group_name_H-M   'P 1'
#
loop_
_entity.id
_entity.type
_entity.pdbx_description
1 polymer ?
#
loop_
_entity_poly.entity_id
_entity_poly.type
_entity_poly.pdbx_seq_one_letter_code
_entity_poly.pdbx_strand_id
1 'polypeptide(L)'
;APMPAPVESYAPVEGLDFVPFEHYADAVWDTNRMNNITQHFATAFFDMHLKGADTAAYFDLVPNADDGVVSVNEDGTLKDDHSYWAGFAPRTAAGLRFESKSKGE
;
A
#
# COMPACT_ATOMS: atom_id res chain seq x y z
N ALA A 1 15.12 2.92 4.36
CA ALA A 1 15.62 2.26 5.59
C ALA A 1 16.94 2.93 5.88
N PRO A 2 17.35 3.05 7.15
CA PRO A 2 18.59 3.75 7.50
C PRO A 2 19.80 3.24 6.70
N MET A 3 19.77 1.98 6.26
CA MET A 3 20.69 1.41 5.29
C MET A 3 19.90 0.65 4.22
N PRO A 4 19.63 1.24 3.04
CA PRO A 4 19.01 0.52 1.92
C PRO A 4 20.00 -0.48 1.32
N ALA A 5 19.50 -1.50 0.62
CA ALA A 5 20.36 -2.39 -0.16
C ALA A 5 21.10 -1.59 -1.25
N PRO A 6 22.33 -2.02 -1.63
CA PRO A 6 23.07 -1.43 -2.75
C PRO A 6 22.22 -1.39 -4.02
N VAL A 7 22.30 -0.32 -4.81
CA VAL A 7 21.46 -0.14 -6.01
C VAL A 7 21.70 -1.23 -7.06
N GLU A 8 22.92 -1.75 -7.11
CA GLU A 8 23.35 -2.83 -7.98
C GLU A 8 22.63 -4.15 -7.66
N SER A 9 22.17 -4.35 -6.41
CA SER A 9 21.47 -5.58 -5.99
C SER A 9 20.08 -5.72 -6.60
N TYR A 10 19.52 -4.64 -7.15
CA TYR A 10 18.23 -4.65 -7.84
C TYR A 10 18.35 -4.95 -9.34
N ALA A 11 19.57 -5.03 -9.89
CA ALA A 11 19.80 -5.37 -11.28
C ALA A 11 19.92 -6.90 -11.47
N PRO A 12 19.42 -7.46 -12.59
CA PRO A 12 19.71 -8.84 -12.95
C PRO A 12 21.21 -9.07 -13.14
N VAL A 13 21.71 -10.25 -12.76
CA VAL A 13 23.10 -10.65 -12.96
C VAL A 13 23.18 -11.97 -13.71
N GLU A 14 24.20 -12.15 -14.53
CA GLU A 14 24.41 -13.38 -15.29
C GLU A 14 24.61 -14.57 -14.34
N GLY A 15 23.85 -15.65 -14.54
CA GLY A 15 23.92 -16.86 -13.73
C GLY A 15 22.94 -16.93 -12.54
N LEU A 16 22.12 -15.90 -12.31
CA LEU A 16 20.98 -15.95 -11.38
C LEU A 16 19.66 -15.77 -12.12
N ASP A 17 18.67 -16.57 -11.75
CA ASP A 17 17.29 -16.47 -12.27
C ASP A 17 16.44 -15.41 -11.54
N PHE A 18 17.04 -14.74 -10.54
CA PHE A 18 16.42 -13.73 -9.69
C PHE A 18 17.41 -12.57 -9.46
N VAL A 19 16.90 -11.40 -9.05
CA VAL A 19 17.78 -10.27 -8.73
C VAL A 19 18.45 -10.50 -7.37
N PRO A 20 19.75 -10.19 -7.17
CA PRO A 20 20.47 -10.51 -5.93
C PRO A 20 19.75 -10.06 -4.64
N PHE A 21 19.04 -8.94 -4.69
CA PHE A 21 18.24 -8.45 -3.56
C PHE A 21 17.17 -9.43 -3.10
N GLU A 22 16.50 -10.16 -4.01
CA GLU A 22 15.40 -11.08 -3.69
C GLU A 22 15.82 -12.23 -2.77
N HIS A 23 17.11 -12.59 -2.74
CA HIS A 23 17.62 -13.59 -1.81
C HIS A 23 17.58 -13.13 -0.35
N TYR A 24 17.72 -11.82 -0.11
CA TYR A 24 17.77 -11.21 1.21
C TYR A 24 16.51 -10.41 1.55
N ALA A 25 15.63 -10.22 0.56
CA ALA A 25 14.38 -9.51 0.73
C ALA A 25 13.29 -10.46 1.23
N ASP A 26 12.46 -9.95 2.13
CA ASP A 26 11.20 -10.56 2.50
C ASP A 26 10.09 -9.55 2.18
N ALA A 27 9.14 -9.95 1.34
CA ALA A 27 8.04 -9.08 0.91
C ALA A 27 7.12 -8.67 2.07
N VAL A 28 7.10 -9.45 3.16
CA VAL A 28 6.36 -9.17 4.39
C VAL A 28 7.17 -8.27 5.31
N TRP A 29 8.49 -8.49 5.44
CA TRP A 29 9.36 -7.78 6.39
C TRP A 29 10.23 -6.68 5.75
N ASP A 30 9.71 -6.02 4.71
CA ASP A 30 10.33 -4.80 4.18
C ASP A 30 10.00 -3.58 5.07
N THR A 31 11.01 -3.12 5.82
CA THR A 31 10.90 -1.94 6.69
C THR A 31 10.55 -0.66 5.91
N ASN A 32 10.97 -0.53 4.65
CA ASN A 32 10.59 0.62 3.82
C ASN A 32 9.11 0.61 3.54
N ARG A 33 8.60 -0.56 3.13
CA ARG A 33 7.17 -0.75 2.86
C ARG A 33 6.35 -0.45 4.12
N MET A 34 6.72 -1.01 5.27
CA MET A 34 6.01 -0.78 6.53
C MET A 34 6.00 0.70 6.93
N ASN A 35 7.15 1.39 6.83
CA ASN A 35 7.25 2.81 7.15
C ASN A 35 6.44 3.68 6.17
N ASN A 36 6.46 3.37 4.88
CA ASN A 36 5.68 4.11 3.88
C ASN A 36 4.17 3.94 4.08
N ILE A 37 3.71 2.72 4.43
CA ILE A 37 2.30 2.47 4.78
C ILE A 37 1.92 3.31 6.00
N THR A 38 2.75 3.28 7.06
CA THR A 38 2.51 4.06 8.28
C THR A 38 2.48 5.56 7.97
N GLN A 39 3.42 6.04 7.17
CA GLN A 39 3.49 7.43 6.74
C GLN A 39 2.24 7.85 5.96
N HIS A 40 1.78 7.02 5.01
CA HIS A 40 0.58 7.30 4.23
C HIS A 40 -0.64 7.57 5.11
N PHE A 41 -0.97 6.63 6.00
CA PHE A 41 -2.14 6.76 6.87
C PHE A 41 -1.99 7.87 7.91
N ALA A 42 -0.80 8.03 8.50
CA ALA A 42 -0.55 9.12 9.45
C ALA A 42 -0.70 10.49 8.77
N THR A 43 -0.14 10.67 7.57
CA THR A 43 -0.27 11.91 6.81
C THR A 43 -1.71 12.18 6.42
N ALA A 44 -2.43 11.20 5.88
CA ALA A 44 -3.85 11.35 5.54
C ALA A 44 -4.70 11.75 6.75
N PHE A 45 -4.43 11.16 7.92
CA PHE A 45 -5.15 11.42 9.16
C PHE A 45 -4.91 12.84 9.67
N PHE A 46 -3.64 13.24 9.74
CA PHE A 46 -3.29 14.59 10.20
C PHE A 46 -3.72 15.67 9.20
N ASP A 47 -3.67 15.41 7.90
CA ASP A 47 -4.15 16.37 6.90
C ASP A 47 -5.67 16.58 7.02
N MET A 48 -6.43 15.51 7.25
CA MET A 48 -7.88 15.60 7.50
C MET A 48 -8.18 16.49 8.72
N HIS A 49 -7.50 16.23 9.84
CA HIS A 49 -7.84 16.86 11.12
C HIS A 49 -7.19 18.22 11.37
N LEU A 50 -5.98 18.44 10.85
CA LEU A 50 -5.21 19.67 11.10
C LEU A 50 -5.33 20.67 9.95
N LYS A 51 -5.55 20.19 8.72
CA LYS A 51 -5.64 21.05 7.52
C LYS A 51 -7.04 21.09 6.91
N GLY A 52 -7.97 20.24 7.36
CA GLY A 52 -9.30 20.12 6.75
C GLY A 52 -9.24 19.58 5.31
N ALA A 53 -8.20 18.81 4.98
CA ALA A 53 -8.06 18.21 3.66
C ALA A 53 -9.08 17.08 3.45
N ASP A 54 -9.54 16.91 2.21
CA ASP A 54 -10.42 15.80 1.83
C ASP A 54 -9.59 14.54 1.55
N THR A 55 -9.32 13.79 2.62
CA THR A 55 -8.54 12.53 2.61
C THR A 55 -9.35 11.35 3.13
N ALA A 56 -10.68 11.50 3.27
CA ALA A 56 -11.56 10.48 3.84
C ALA A 56 -11.55 9.16 3.06
N ALA A 57 -11.36 9.23 1.73
CA ALA A 57 -11.30 8.04 0.86
C ALA A 57 -10.15 7.07 1.22
N TYR A 58 -9.10 7.52 1.93
CA TYR A 58 -8.03 6.64 2.40
C TYR A 58 -8.41 5.85 3.66
N PHE A 59 -9.57 6.12 4.27
CA PHE A 59 -10.08 5.43 5.46
C PHE A 59 -11.38 4.67 5.21
N ASP A 60 -12.01 4.84 4.05
CA ASP A 60 -13.17 4.06 3.61
C ASP A 60 -12.71 2.81 2.86
N LEU A 61 -12.27 1.82 3.63
CA LEU A 61 -11.59 0.62 3.13
C LEU A 61 -12.30 -0.66 3.58
N VAL A 62 -12.33 -1.66 2.70
CA VAL A 62 -12.69 -3.03 3.11
C VAL A 62 -11.67 -3.58 4.10
N PRO A 63 -12.07 -4.33 5.15
CA PRO A 63 -11.16 -4.72 6.23
C PRO A 63 -9.94 -5.54 5.80
N ASN A 64 -10.09 -6.49 4.88
CA ASN A 64 -8.95 -7.21 4.30
C ASN A 64 -8.71 -6.69 2.89
N ALA A 65 -7.50 -6.26 2.59
CA ALA A 65 -7.15 -5.71 1.28
C ALA A 65 -7.29 -6.73 0.14
N ASP A 66 -7.12 -8.03 0.44
CA ASP A 66 -7.24 -9.12 -0.54
C ASP A 66 -8.67 -9.32 -1.04
N ASP A 67 -9.68 -8.81 -0.32
CA ASP A 67 -11.09 -8.83 -0.72
C ASP A 67 -11.46 -7.66 -1.66
N GLY A 68 -10.51 -6.74 -1.93
CA GLY A 68 -10.71 -5.56 -2.75
C GLY A 68 -10.89 -5.87 -4.24
N VAL A 69 -11.88 -5.24 -4.88
CA VAL A 69 -12.20 -5.42 -6.30
C VAL A 69 -11.72 -4.23 -7.12
N VAL A 70 -10.96 -4.51 -8.17
CA VAL A 70 -10.61 -3.51 -9.18
C VAL A 70 -11.71 -3.49 -10.24
N SER A 71 -12.65 -2.56 -10.08
CA SER A 71 -13.74 -2.35 -11.03
C SER A 71 -13.60 -0.99 -11.73
N VAL A 72 -13.45 -1.01 -13.05
CA VAL A 72 -13.16 0.18 -13.87
C VAL A 72 -14.03 0.13 -15.15
N ASN A 73 -14.55 1.28 -15.56
CA ASN A 73 -15.26 1.48 -16.82
C ASN A 73 -14.26 1.51 -18.00
N GLU A 74 -14.78 1.42 -19.23
CA GLU A 74 -13.95 1.49 -20.44
C GLU A 74 -13.22 2.85 -20.59
N ASP A 75 -13.77 3.91 -20.00
CA ASP A 75 -13.18 5.26 -19.98
C ASP A 75 -12.14 5.47 -18.87
N GLY A 76 -11.87 4.45 -18.05
CA GLY A 76 -10.91 4.51 -16.95
C GLY A 76 -11.48 5.03 -15.63
N THR A 77 -12.77 5.39 -15.58
CA THR A 77 -13.41 5.80 -14.32
C THR A 77 -13.71 4.60 -13.43
N LEU A 78 -13.65 4.79 -12.11
CA LEU A 78 -13.98 3.73 -11.15
C LEU A 78 -15.50 3.50 -11.12
N LYS A 79 -15.91 2.23 -11.05
CA LYS A 79 -17.32 1.85 -10.86
C LYS A 79 -17.69 1.86 -9.38
N ASP A 80 -18.98 1.85 -9.09
CA ASP A 80 -19.52 1.86 -7.71
C ASP A 80 -19.11 0.62 -6.89
N ASP A 81 -18.83 -0.50 -7.55
CA ASP A 81 -18.35 -1.74 -6.93
C ASP A 81 -16.82 -1.82 -6.81
N HIS A 82 -16.09 -0.73 -7.09
CA HIS A 82 -14.66 -0.65 -6.86
C HIS A 82 -14.36 -0.54 -5.36
N SER A 83 -13.53 -1.45 -4.84
CA SER A 83 -13.16 -1.50 -3.42
C SER A 83 -11.66 -1.72 -3.18
N TYR A 84 -10.84 -1.60 -4.23
CA TYR A 84 -9.39 -1.64 -4.08
C TYR A 84 -8.90 -0.44 -3.26
N TRP A 85 -7.98 -0.67 -2.34
CA TRP A 85 -7.52 0.37 -1.41
C TRP A 85 -6.88 1.55 -2.15
N ALA A 86 -7.46 2.74 -1.97
CA ALA A 86 -6.96 3.97 -2.56
C ALA A 86 -5.52 4.26 -2.11
N GLY A 87 -4.68 4.77 -3.02
CA GLY A 87 -3.27 5.08 -2.74
C GLY A 87 -2.30 3.91 -2.86
N PHE A 88 -2.80 2.68 -3.04
CA PHE A 88 -1.96 1.51 -3.31
C PHE A 88 -1.83 1.25 -4.82
N ALA A 89 -0.63 0.88 -5.26
CA ALA A 89 -0.43 0.36 -6.61
C ALA A 89 -1.02 -1.06 -6.73
N PRO A 90 -1.28 -1.58 -7.94
CA PRO A 90 -1.85 -2.92 -8.11
C PRO A 90 -1.07 -4.00 -7.35
N ARG A 91 -1.79 -4.83 -6.59
CA ARG A 91 -1.27 -5.95 -5.77
C ARG A 91 -0.39 -5.54 -4.57
N THR A 92 -0.18 -4.25 -4.29
CA THR A 92 0.72 -3.83 -3.20
C THR A 92 0.03 -3.67 -1.86
N ALA A 93 -1.31 -3.62 -1.83
CA ALA A 93 -2.10 -3.68 -0.61
C ALA A 93 -2.23 -5.11 -0.05
N ALA A 94 -1.80 -6.12 -0.80
CA ALA A 94 -2.00 -7.53 -0.47
C ALA A 94 -1.47 -7.88 0.93
N GLY A 95 -2.25 -8.69 1.65
CA GLY A 95 -1.97 -9.13 3.03
C GLY A 95 -2.14 -8.05 4.11
N LEU A 96 -2.62 -6.84 3.78
CA LEU A 96 -2.92 -5.81 4.76
C LEU A 96 -4.33 -5.95 5.33
N ARG A 97 -4.48 -5.55 6.60
CA ARG A 97 -5.76 -5.46 7.29
C ARG A 97 -5.95 -4.06 7.85
N PHE A 98 -7.15 -3.50 7.64
CA PHE A 98 -7.58 -2.23 8.22
C PHE A 98 -8.60 -2.51 9.31
N GLU A 99 -8.28 -2.10 10.53
CA GLU A 99 -9.15 -2.26 11.68
C GLU A 99 -9.47 -0.88 12.26
N SER A 100 -10.76 -0.57 12.34
CA SER A 100 -11.25 0.65 12.95
C SER A 100 -12.51 0.34 13.75
N LYS A 101 -12.87 1.26 14.65
CA LYS A 101 -14.11 1.18 15.41
C LYS A 101 -15.05 2.29 14.99
N SER A 102 -16.34 2.00 15.01
CA SER A 102 -17.34 3.03 14.91
C SER A 102 -17.27 3.96 16.11
N LYS A 103 -17.70 5.21 15.94
CA LYS A 103 -17.79 6.16 17.06
C LYS A 103 -18.72 5.58 18.14
N GLY A 104 -18.15 5.20 19.28
CA GLY A 104 -18.89 4.70 20.45
C GLY A 104 -18.81 3.18 20.69
N GLU A 105 -18.04 2.43 19.90
CA GLU A 105 -17.68 1.01 20.15
C GLU A 105 -16.39 0.82 20.96
#